data_AF-A0ABD2H7L3-F1
#
_entry.id   AF-A0ABD2H7L3-F1
#
_cell.length_a   1.000
_cell.length_b   1.000
_cell.length_c   1.000
_cell.angle_alpha   90.00
_cell.angle_beta   90.00
_cell.angle_gamma   90.00
#
_symmetry.space_group_name_H-M   'P 1'
#
loop_
_entity.id
_entity.type
_entity.pdbx_description
1 polymer ?
#
loop_
_entity_poly.entity_id
_entity_poly.type
_entity_poly.pdbx_seq_one_letter_code
_entity_poly.pdbx_strand_id
1 'polypeptide(L)'
;MQRVRCWKTGLQLLKSACEGAAKPSTSRKYSHLPPQGAGSFGLLFDIDGVLVRGRTPIPAAKQCFKNLVDRHGKYKVPVVFVTNAGNSMRQAKAEHLSHLLEVEVTPDQVMLSHSPLRMFTDIHKMRVLVSGQGPIEEVAHNLGFQDVVTIDMLRGAYPLLDVVDHNRRPKDKIPPTKGLRPIDAVILFGEPIRWETNLQLIVDVLLSNGNPDNVWNAARYPHIPLLACNMDLLWMAEAKNPRFGHGMFLVCLESMYKKVTGFDLKYEALIGKPSVVTYNYAELLIREQAKRLGWTTPVKRLYAIGDNLMSDIYGANLYDHYLQASQRTKAQMQAKSGGGGSETVEDALKMTSAELGGASGVYGTEGDLPEGCSSILVCTGVYSREEGLPSDPAHTVKDQPTFHGHRDFRFDPSLTEPTFLVEDVKDAVELVFQQEGWPLE
;
A
#
# COMPACT_ATOMS: atom_id res chain seq x y z
N MET A 1 -67.19 -12.42 -9.49
CA MET A 1 -67.67 -11.06 -9.89
C MET A 1 -66.46 -10.24 -10.32
N GLN A 2 -66.55 -9.68 -11.54
CA GLN A 2 -65.73 -8.69 -12.27
C GLN A 2 -64.28 -8.40 -11.77
N ARG A 3 -63.22 -8.77 -12.51
CA ARG A 3 -62.64 -8.14 -13.73
C ARG A 3 -62.11 -6.70 -13.56
N VAL A 4 -60.78 -6.58 -13.60
CA VAL A 4 -59.97 -5.86 -14.61
C VAL A 4 -60.39 -4.40 -14.93
N ARG A 5 -59.50 -3.41 -14.74
CA ARG A 5 -58.66 -2.77 -15.80
C ARG A 5 -57.97 -1.47 -15.33
N CYS A 6 -56.68 -1.45 -15.64
CA CYS A 6 -55.79 -0.36 -16.03
C CYS A 6 -56.46 0.84 -16.78
N TRP A 7 -55.91 2.05 -16.59
CA TRP A 7 -55.46 3.05 -17.61
C TRP A 7 -55.19 4.40 -16.90
N LYS A 8 -53.99 4.99 -16.98
CA LYS A 8 -53.36 5.79 -18.06
C LYS A 8 -54.06 7.14 -18.35
N THR A 9 -53.20 8.13 -18.63
CA THR A 9 -53.40 9.51 -19.16
C THR A 9 -53.60 10.58 -18.08
N GLY A 10 -53.03 11.78 -18.16
CA GLY A 10 -52.25 12.43 -19.22
C GLY A 10 -52.56 13.94 -19.23
N LEU A 11 -51.51 14.75 -19.34
CA LEU A 11 -51.44 16.09 -19.94
C LEU A 11 -52.14 17.32 -19.29
N GLN A 12 -51.26 18.32 -19.07
CA GLN A 12 -51.32 19.70 -19.59
C GLN A 12 -51.90 20.86 -18.76
N LEU A 13 -50.97 21.80 -18.51
CA LEU A 13 -50.99 23.24 -18.80
C LEU A 13 -52.17 24.08 -18.30
N LEU A 14 -51.83 25.12 -17.52
CA LEU A 14 -52.36 26.46 -17.74
C LEU A 14 -51.30 27.51 -17.39
N LYS A 15 -50.97 28.34 -18.39
CA LYS A 15 -50.24 29.60 -18.28
C LYS A 15 -51.13 30.64 -17.60
N SER A 16 -50.55 31.52 -16.79
CA SER A 16 -50.89 32.94 -16.84
C SER A 16 -49.69 33.77 -16.42
N ALA A 17 -49.27 34.65 -17.33
CA ALA A 17 -48.30 35.70 -17.09
C ALA A 17 -48.99 36.89 -16.43
N CYS A 18 -48.25 37.63 -15.60
CA CYS A 18 -48.42 39.08 -15.50
C CYS A 18 -47.07 39.71 -15.18
N GLU A 19 -46.71 40.70 -15.97
CA GLU A 19 -45.44 41.39 -16.03
C GLU A 19 -45.26 42.41 -14.89
N GLY A 20 -44.01 42.62 -14.49
CA GLY A 20 -43.59 43.69 -13.59
C GLY A 20 -42.08 43.82 -13.64
N ALA A 21 -41.59 44.75 -14.47
CA ALA A 21 -40.18 44.99 -14.72
C ALA A 21 -39.47 45.68 -13.55
N ALA A 22 -38.30 45.16 -13.14
CA ALA A 22 -37.25 45.93 -12.45
C ALA A 22 -35.87 45.23 -12.53
N LYS A 23 -34.95 45.86 -13.29
CA LYS A 23 -33.46 45.85 -13.30
C LYS A 23 -32.66 44.58 -12.95
N PRO A 24 -31.62 44.23 -13.74
CA PRO A 24 -30.77 43.06 -13.46
C PRO A 24 -29.77 43.37 -12.34
N SER A 25 -29.94 42.73 -11.18
CA SER A 25 -28.87 42.59 -10.19
C SER A 25 -27.95 41.44 -10.62
N THR A 26 -26.74 41.78 -11.06
CA THR A 26 -25.66 40.83 -11.33
C THR A 26 -25.16 40.19 -10.03
N SER A 27 -25.88 39.18 -9.55
CA SER A 27 -25.39 38.24 -8.55
C SER A 27 -24.45 37.25 -9.25
N ARG A 28 -23.15 37.60 -9.35
CA ARG A 28 -22.11 36.62 -9.64
C ARG A 28 -22.05 35.65 -8.48
N LYS A 29 -22.65 34.46 -8.65
CA LYS A 29 -22.28 33.28 -7.86
C LYS A 29 -20.82 32.98 -8.19
N TYR A 30 -19.92 33.35 -7.29
CA TYR A 30 -18.55 32.85 -7.32
C TYR A 30 -18.61 31.37 -6.95
N SER A 31 -18.75 30.52 -7.97
CA SER A 31 -18.23 29.16 -7.88
C SER A 31 -16.72 29.31 -7.67
N HIS A 32 -16.23 28.92 -6.49
CA HIS A 32 -14.81 28.71 -6.25
C HIS A 32 -14.34 27.57 -7.15
N LEU A 33 -14.08 27.90 -8.42
CA LEU A 33 -13.24 27.07 -9.28
C LEU A 33 -11.81 27.23 -8.74
N PRO A 34 -11.03 26.14 -8.64
CA PRO A 34 -9.60 26.25 -8.34
C PRO A 34 -8.96 27.20 -9.36
N PRO A 35 -7.95 28.00 -8.96
CA PRO A 35 -7.24 28.88 -9.88
C PRO A 35 -6.72 28.05 -11.06
N GLN A 36 -7.07 28.44 -12.29
CA GLN A 36 -6.66 27.78 -13.55
C GLN A 36 -5.16 27.90 -13.88
N GLY A 37 -4.29 27.95 -12.86
CA GLY A 37 -2.84 28.03 -13.01
C GLY A 37 -2.04 27.36 -11.90
N ALA A 38 -2.70 26.73 -10.92
CA ALA A 38 -2.03 25.99 -9.85
C ALA A 38 -2.01 24.49 -10.22
N GLY A 39 -0.89 23.80 -10.04
CA GLY A 39 -0.75 22.39 -10.44
C GLY A 39 -1.72 21.49 -9.68
N SER A 40 -2.22 20.42 -10.33
CA SER A 40 -3.03 19.38 -9.69
C SER A 40 -2.11 18.35 -9.05
N PHE A 41 -2.15 18.21 -7.73
CA PHE A 41 -1.27 17.30 -6.99
C PHE A 41 -2.02 16.49 -5.92
N GLY A 42 -1.40 15.38 -5.50
CA GLY A 42 -1.89 14.54 -4.40
C GLY A 42 -0.79 14.31 -3.37
N LEU A 43 -1.20 14.09 -2.12
CA LEU A 43 -0.28 13.85 -1.00
C LEU A 43 -0.40 12.40 -0.51
N LEU A 44 0.74 11.73 -0.38
CA LEU A 44 0.87 10.42 0.22
C LEU A 44 1.65 10.56 1.53
N PHE A 45 1.06 10.16 2.66
CA PHE A 45 1.72 10.25 3.97
C PHE A 45 2.00 8.86 4.52
N ASP A 46 3.25 8.56 4.85
CA ASP A 46 3.48 7.53 5.86
C ASP A 46 2.88 7.95 7.22
N ILE A 47 2.70 6.98 8.11
CA ILE A 47 2.09 7.18 9.42
C ILE A 47 3.14 7.13 10.53
N ASP A 48 3.93 6.06 10.59
CA ASP A 48 4.77 5.71 11.74
C ASP A 48 6.17 6.33 11.56
N GLY A 49 6.43 7.43 12.26
CA GLY A 49 7.61 8.27 12.06
C GLY A 49 7.31 9.60 11.37
N VAL A 50 6.12 9.74 10.77
CA VAL A 50 5.65 10.98 10.10
C VAL A 50 4.51 11.68 10.85
N LEU A 51 3.50 10.93 11.25
CA LEU A 51 2.33 11.45 11.98
C LEU A 51 2.35 11.07 13.46
N VAL A 52 2.95 9.92 13.77
CA VAL A 52 3.02 9.38 15.14
C VAL A 52 4.37 8.73 15.40
N ARG A 53 4.77 8.65 16.66
CA ARG A 53 5.79 7.73 17.17
C ARG A 53 5.12 6.75 18.13
N GLY A 54 4.85 5.54 17.65
CA GLY A 54 3.99 4.60 18.35
C GLY A 54 2.59 5.19 18.59
N ARG A 55 2.21 5.40 19.86
CA ARG A 55 0.93 6.05 20.23
C ARG A 55 1.01 7.57 20.37
N THR A 56 2.19 8.17 20.28
CA THR A 56 2.38 9.61 20.54
C THR A 56 2.29 10.39 19.23
N PRO A 57 1.34 11.33 19.08
CA PRO A 57 1.28 12.17 17.88
C PRO A 57 2.53 13.02 17.72
N ILE A 58 3.02 13.17 16.49
CA ILE A 58 4.03 14.16 16.17
C ILE A 58 3.37 15.55 16.29
N PRO A 59 3.92 16.49 17.08
CA PRO A 59 3.23 17.74 17.42
C PRO A 59 2.75 18.54 16.21
N ALA A 60 3.55 18.56 15.15
CA ALA A 60 3.28 19.29 13.92
C ALA A 60 2.13 18.68 13.08
N ALA A 61 1.84 17.39 13.24
CA ALA A 61 0.85 16.66 12.43
C ALA A 61 -0.56 17.23 12.60
N LYS A 62 -1.00 17.51 13.83
CA LYS A 62 -2.34 18.07 14.09
C LYS A 62 -2.56 19.40 13.37
N GLN A 63 -1.62 20.32 13.53
CA GLN A 63 -1.76 21.65 12.92
C GLN A 63 -1.66 21.56 11.39
N CYS A 64 -0.77 20.72 10.87
CA CYS A 64 -0.65 20.44 9.45
C CYS A 64 -2.00 20.00 8.84
N PHE A 65 -2.67 19.02 9.43
CA PHE A 65 -3.94 18.51 8.90
C PHE A 65 -5.10 19.49 9.05
N LYS A 66 -5.11 20.32 10.10
CA LYS A 66 -6.07 21.43 10.19
C LYS A 66 -5.93 22.43 9.03
N ASN A 67 -4.71 22.66 8.54
CA ASN A 67 -4.47 23.54 7.40
C ASN A 67 -4.80 22.87 6.04
N LEU A 68 -4.80 21.53 5.99
CA LEU A 68 -5.14 20.76 4.78
C LEU A 68 -6.65 20.66 4.53
N VAL A 69 -7.49 21.07 5.48
CA VAL A 69 -8.95 21.10 5.32
C VAL A 69 -9.49 22.52 5.29
N ASP A 70 -10.63 22.70 4.63
CA ASP A 70 -11.37 23.96 4.68
C ASP A 70 -12.17 24.09 6.00
N ARG A 71 -12.86 25.23 6.16
CA ARG A 71 -13.73 25.51 7.33
C ARG A 71 -14.86 24.50 7.55
N HIS A 72 -15.16 23.66 6.57
CA HIS A 72 -16.18 22.60 6.64
C HIS A 72 -15.56 21.23 6.88
N GLY A 73 -14.23 21.15 7.10
CA GLY A 73 -13.50 19.89 7.31
C GLY A 73 -13.21 19.13 6.01
N LYS A 74 -13.45 19.73 4.84
CA LYS A 74 -13.18 19.08 3.55
C LYS A 74 -11.74 19.31 3.12
N TYR A 75 -11.04 18.24 2.75
CA TYR A 75 -9.66 18.33 2.24
C TYR A 75 -9.56 19.24 1.01
N LYS A 76 -8.55 20.11 1.01
CA LYS A 76 -8.22 21.03 -0.10
C LYS A 76 -7.65 20.29 -1.31
N VAL A 77 -6.96 19.17 -1.06
CA VAL A 77 -6.33 18.30 -2.07
C VAL A 77 -6.52 16.82 -1.72
N PRO A 78 -6.41 15.89 -2.68
CA PRO A 78 -6.44 14.45 -2.40
C PRO A 78 -5.33 14.02 -1.43
N VAL A 79 -5.67 13.21 -0.43
CA VAL A 79 -4.75 12.73 0.60
C VAL A 79 -4.94 11.22 0.81
N VAL A 80 -3.86 10.47 0.78
CA VAL A 80 -3.84 9.05 1.14
C VAL A 80 -2.75 8.80 2.18
N PHE A 81 -3.12 8.09 3.25
CA PHE A 81 -2.22 7.58 4.27
C PHE A 81 -1.73 6.19 3.87
N VAL A 82 -0.43 6.03 3.68
CA VAL A 82 0.23 4.84 3.13
C VAL A 82 1.13 4.23 4.20
N THR A 83 0.70 3.16 4.84
CA THR A 83 1.49 2.46 5.87
C THR A 83 1.74 1.00 5.51
N ASN A 84 2.93 0.50 5.85
CA ASN A 84 3.25 -0.92 5.78
C ASN A 84 2.76 -1.72 7.01
N ALA A 85 2.05 -1.07 7.94
CA ALA A 85 1.30 -1.78 8.96
C ALA A 85 0.12 -2.56 8.33
N GLY A 86 -0.07 -3.81 8.79
CA GLY A 86 -1.11 -4.71 8.29
C GLY A 86 -1.94 -5.37 9.39
N ASN A 87 -1.96 -4.79 10.60
CA ASN A 87 -2.51 -5.42 11.81
C ASN A 87 -3.93 -4.97 12.19
N SER A 88 -4.64 -4.27 11.33
CA SER A 88 -5.96 -3.70 11.63
C SER A 88 -6.84 -3.57 10.39
N MET A 89 -8.11 -3.24 10.59
CA MET A 89 -9.01 -2.85 9.50
C MET A 89 -8.73 -1.40 9.08
N ARG A 90 -8.91 -1.10 7.79
CA ARG A 90 -8.81 0.29 7.28
C ARG A 90 -9.73 1.25 8.03
N GLN A 91 -10.95 0.79 8.34
CA GLN A 91 -11.93 1.54 9.14
C GLN A 91 -11.35 1.93 10.51
N ALA A 92 -10.84 0.96 11.26
CA ALA A 92 -10.28 1.20 12.59
C ALA A 92 -9.06 2.12 12.55
N LYS A 93 -8.19 2.00 11.54
CA LYS A 93 -7.05 2.89 11.36
C LYS A 93 -7.50 4.31 10.98
N ALA A 94 -8.52 4.45 10.13
CA ALA A 94 -9.10 5.74 9.75
C ALA A 94 -9.75 6.47 10.95
N GLU A 95 -10.50 5.75 11.78
CA GLU A 95 -11.07 6.28 13.04
C GLU A 95 -9.96 6.74 14.00
N HIS A 96 -8.92 5.94 14.16
CA HIS A 96 -7.76 6.30 14.99
C HIS A 96 -7.07 7.56 14.47
N LEU A 97 -6.79 7.64 13.16
CA LEU A 97 -6.19 8.82 12.54
C LEU A 97 -7.11 10.05 12.67
N SER A 98 -8.42 9.86 12.58
CA SER A 98 -9.39 10.95 12.73
C SER A 98 -9.32 11.60 14.11
N HIS A 99 -9.30 10.75 15.15
CA HIS A 99 -9.14 11.21 16.52
C HIS A 99 -7.76 11.86 16.75
N LEU A 100 -6.72 11.29 16.14
CA LEU A 100 -5.36 11.78 16.31
C LEU A 100 -5.13 13.15 15.66
N LEU A 101 -5.64 13.35 14.46
CA LEU A 101 -5.43 14.56 13.65
C LEU A 101 -6.49 15.64 13.90
N GLU A 102 -7.58 15.30 14.60
CA GLU A 102 -8.75 16.17 14.80
C GLU A 102 -9.39 16.63 13.48
N VAL A 103 -9.34 15.76 12.47
CA VAL A 103 -9.88 15.92 11.11
C VAL A 103 -10.49 14.60 10.69
N GLU A 104 -11.61 14.60 9.95
CA GLU A 104 -12.22 13.36 9.46
C GLU A 104 -11.29 12.65 8.46
N VAL A 105 -10.91 11.41 8.77
CA VAL A 105 -10.20 10.51 7.86
C VAL A 105 -11.13 9.37 7.51
N THR A 106 -11.39 9.19 6.22
CA THR A 106 -12.24 8.11 5.72
C THR A 106 -11.41 6.84 5.40
N PRO A 107 -12.02 5.64 5.41
CA PRO A 107 -11.30 4.38 5.10
C PRO A 107 -10.68 4.35 3.70
N ASP A 108 -11.24 5.14 2.78
CA ASP A 108 -10.81 5.29 1.39
C ASP A 108 -9.51 6.09 1.28
N GLN A 109 -9.15 6.82 2.33
CA GLN A 109 -7.88 7.53 2.45
C GLN A 109 -6.81 6.67 3.12
N VAL A 110 -7.12 5.49 3.66
CA VAL A 110 -6.16 4.65 4.36
C VAL A 110 -5.76 3.46 3.50
N MET A 111 -4.46 3.31 3.28
CA MET A 111 -3.85 2.17 2.63
C MET A 111 -2.91 1.46 3.61
N LEU A 112 -3.33 0.28 4.05
CA LEU A 112 -2.53 -0.69 4.80
C LEU A 112 -1.70 -1.55 3.83
N SER A 113 -0.69 -2.22 4.35
CA SER A 113 0.26 -3.06 3.62
C SER A 113 -0.39 -4.06 2.64
N HIS A 114 -1.44 -4.73 3.08
CA HIS A 114 -2.19 -5.74 2.32
C HIS A 114 -3.29 -5.15 1.43
N SER A 115 -3.52 -3.83 1.44
CA SER A 115 -4.62 -3.20 0.67
C SER A 115 -4.52 -3.39 -0.85
N PRO A 116 -3.33 -3.35 -1.48
CA PRO A 116 -3.21 -3.59 -2.91
C PRO A 116 -3.70 -4.96 -3.37
N LEU A 117 -3.80 -5.96 -2.47
CA LEU A 117 -4.37 -7.28 -2.78
C LEU A 117 -5.81 -7.23 -3.30
N ARG A 118 -6.54 -6.12 -3.10
CA ARG A 118 -7.85 -5.89 -3.73
C ARG A 118 -7.80 -5.97 -5.26
N MET A 119 -6.67 -5.64 -5.85
CA MET A 119 -6.48 -5.69 -7.30
C MET A 119 -6.13 -7.09 -7.82
N PHE A 120 -5.70 -8.01 -6.94
CA PHE A 120 -5.26 -9.37 -7.29
C PHE A 120 -6.46 -10.33 -7.40
N THR A 121 -7.42 -9.98 -8.26
CA THR A 121 -8.71 -10.68 -8.31
C THR A 121 -8.62 -12.15 -8.74
N ASP A 122 -7.57 -12.51 -9.49
CA ASP A 122 -7.35 -13.89 -9.96
C ASP A 122 -7.10 -14.88 -8.81
N ILE A 123 -6.53 -14.42 -7.69
CA ILE A 123 -6.24 -15.27 -6.53
C ILE A 123 -7.35 -15.23 -5.46
N HIS A 124 -8.38 -14.40 -5.61
CA HIS A 124 -9.45 -14.27 -4.61
C HIS A 124 -10.31 -15.54 -4.44
N LYS A 125 -10.34 -16.40 -5.45
CA LYS A 125 -11.06 -17.68 -5.43
C LYS A 125 -10.21 -18.85 -4.92
N MET A 126 -8.90 -18.65 -4.77
CA MET A 126 -7.99 -19.65 -4.24
C MET A 126 -8.23 -19.87 -2.75
N ARG A 127 -7.92 -21.06 -2.24
CA ARG A 127 -7.76 -21.25 -0.81
C ARG A 127 -6.42 -20.68 -0.37
N VAL A 128 -6.44 -19.69 0.50
CA VAL A 128 -5.24 -19.02 0.97
C VAL A 128 -4.97 -19.30 2.44
N LEU A 129 -3.73 -19.67 2.76
CA LEU A 129 -3.25 -19.63 4.15
C LEU A 129 -2.77 -18.21 4.45
N VAL A 130 -3.32 -17.60 5.50
CA VAL A 130 -2.99 -16.24 5.90
C VAL A 130 -2.21 -16.23 7.22
N SER A 131 -1.09 -15.51 7.24
CA SER A 131 -0.27 -15.25 8.43
C SER A 131 -0.14 -13.74 8.66
N GLY A 132 -0.23 -13.33 9.92
CA GLY A 132 -0.15 -11.92 10.32
C GLY A 132 -0.74 -11.66 11.71
N GLN A 133 -1.08 -10.39 11.95
CA GLN A 133 -1.68 -9.90 13.20
C GLN A 133 -3.02 -9.20 12.94
N GLY A 134 -3.84 -9.09 13.99
CA GLY A 134 -5.15 -8.44 13.92
C GLY A 134 -6.27 -9.36 13.43
N PRO A 135 -7.39 -8.79 12.95
CA PRO A 135 -8.55 -9.57 12.49
C PRO A 135 -8.29 -10.13 11.07
N ILE A 136 -7.27 -10.99 10.92
CA ILE A 136 -6.74 -11.43 9.62
C ILE A 136 -7.79 -12.09 8.70
N GLU A 137 -8.72 -12.85 9.26
CA GLU A 137 -9.80 -13.50 8.50
C GLU A 137 -10.78 -12.46 7.94
N GLU A 138 -11.17 -11.49 8.77
CA GLU A 138 -12.03 -10.38 8.35
C GLU A 138 -11.34 -9.49 7.32
N VAL A 139 -10.05 -9.21 7.49
CA VAL A 139 -9.22 -8.49 6.52
C VAL A 139 -9.24 -9.22 5.18
N ALA A 140 -8.95 -10.52 5.16
CA ALA A 140 -8.90 -11.31 3.94
C ALA A 140 -10.25 -11.30 3.19
N HIS A 141 -11.36 -11.50 3.90
CA HIS A 141 -12.69 -11.42 3.29
C HIS A 141 -13.01 -10.02 2.76
N ASN A 142 -12.64 -8.96 3.48
CA ASN A 142 -12.83 -7.58 3.02
C ASN A 142 -11.98 -7.23 1.79
N LEU A 143 -10.86 -7.92 1.55
CA LEU A 143 -10.03 -7.78 0.36
C LEU A 143 -10.60 -8.53 -0.86
N GLY A 144 -11.48 -9.51 -0.63
CA GLY A 144 -12.14 -10.30 -1.68
C GLY A 144 -11.91 -11.82 -1.61
N PHE A 145 -11.04 -12.30 -0.71
CA PHE A 145 -10.75 -13.72 -0.59
C PHE A 145 -11.94 -14.51 -0.06
N GLN A 146 -12.24 -15.65 -0.71
CA GLN A 146 -13.45 -16.44 -0.43
C GLN A 146 -13.18 -17.65 0.48
N ASP A 147 -11.99 -18.24 0.40
CA ASP A 147 -11.61 -19.45 1.15
C ASP A 147 -10.32 -19.18 1.92
N VAL A 148 -10.46 -18.82 3.19
CA VAL A 148 -9.36 -18.36 4.04
C VAL A 148 -9.09 -19.42 5.11
N VAL A 149 -7.82 -19.80 5.23
CA VAL A 149 -7.32 -20.63 6.32
C VAL A 149 -6.35 -19.79 7.14
N THR A 150 -6.58 -19.68 8.44
CA THR A 150 -5.60 -19.07 9.35
C THR A 150 -4.62 -20.10 9.89
N ILE A 151 -3.49 -19.64 10.41
CA ILE A 151 -2.50 -20.49 11.09
C ILE A 151 -3.13 -21.28 12.25
N ASP A 152 -4.08 -20.68 12.98
CA ASP A 152 -4.79 -21.37 14.04
C ASP A 152 -5.78 -22.43 13.53
N MET A 153 -6.44 -22.20 12.40
CA MET A 153 -7.29 -23.21 11.75
C MET A 153 -6.45 -24.40 11.26
N LEU A 154 -5.30 -24.14 10.62
CA LEU A 154 -4.36 -25.17 10.17
C LEU A 154 -3.88 -26.02 11.35
N ARG A 155 -3.41 -25.36 12.42
CA ARG A 155 -3.01 -26.02 13.67
C ARG A 155 -4.16 -26.84 14.29
N GLY A 156 -5.36 -26.30 14.30
CA GLY A 156 -6.55 -26.97 14.83
C GLY A 156 -6.99 -28.19 14.01
N ALA A 157 -6.68 -28.21 12.72
CA ALA A 157 -6.93 -29.35 11.84
C ALA A 157 -5.86 -30.44 11.97
N TYR A 158 -4.63 -30.07 12.31
CA TYR A 158 -3.48 -30.97 12.43
C TYR A 158 -2.75 -30.82 13.78
N PRO A 159 -3.19 -31.52 14.84
CA PRO A 159 -2.73 -31.31 16.22
C PRO A 159 -1.24 -31.58 16.49
N LEU A 160 -0.54 -32.24 15.56
CA LEU A 160 0.87 -32.60 15.71
C LEU A 160 1.85 -31.69 14.95
N LEU A 161 1.36 -30.77 14.11
CA LEU A 161 2.26 -29.92 13.32
C LEU A 161 2.91 -28.81 14.16
N ASP A 162 2.21 -28.29 15.18
CA ASP A 162 2.73 -27.25 16.06
C ASP A 162 3.13 -27.79 17.44
N VAL A 163 4.12 -28.68 17.45
CA VAL A 163 4.70 -29.25 18.68
C VAL A 163 6.02 -28.57 19.10
N VAL A 164 6.37 -27.47 18.44
CA VAL A 164 7.51 -26.61 18.82
C VAL A 164 7.24 -25.94 20.18
N ASP A 165 5.99 -25.56 20.44
CA ASP A 165 5.53 -25.28 21.80
C ASP A 165 5.16 -26.60 22.50
N HIS A 166 6.03 -27.04 23.41
CA HIS A 166 5.86 -28.29 24.15
C HIS A 166 4.54 -28.36 24.94
N ASN A 167 3.93 -27.22 25.29
CA ASN A 167 2.65 -27.21 25.98
C ASN A 167 1.49 -27.64 25.07
N ARG A 168 1.66 -27.57 23.74
CA ARG A 168 0.65 -27.97 22.74
C ARG A 168 0.72 -29.44 22.36
N ARG A 169 1.80 -30.13 22.72
CA ARG A 169 1.95 -31.56 22.44
C ARG A 169 0.86 -32.34 23.19
N PRO A 170 0.04 -33.14 22.50
CA PRO A 170 -0.92 -34.03 23.17
C PRO A 170 -0.18 -34.98 24.13
N LYS A 171 -0.61 -35.02 25.40
CA LYS A 171 0.06 -35.80 26.46
C LYS A 171 -0.39 -37.25 26.52
N ASP A 172 -1.68 -37.49 26.27
CA ASP A 172 -2.28 -38.82 26.41
C ASP A 172 -2.67 -39.41 25.05
N LYS A 173 -3.79 -38.95 24.47
CA LYS A 173 -4.28 -39.39 23.17
C LYS A 173 -4.08 -38.29 22.14
N ILE A 174 -3.47 -38.65 21.02
CA ILE A 174 -3.34 -37.79 19.85
C ILE A 174 -4.74 -37.64 19.22
N PRO A 175 -5.31 -36.42 19.14
CA PRO A 175 -6.58 -36.23 18.46
C PRO A 175 -6.42 -36.54 16.97
N PRO A 176 -7.44 -37.10 16.30
CA PRO A 176 -7.37 -37.37 14.87
C PRO A 176 -7.23 -36.06 14.09
N THR A 177 -6.45 -36.11 13.02
CA THR A 177 -6.37 -35.05 12.01
C THR A 177 -7.75 -34.86 11.38
N LYS A 178 -8.22 -33.61 11.33
CA LYS A 178 -9.49 -33.27 10.65
C LYS A 178 -9.31 -33.16 9.14
N GLY A 179 -8.08 -32.89 8.71
CA GLY A 179 -7.73 -32.63 7.32
C GLY A 179 -8.25 -31.28 6.85
N LEU A 180 -7.59 -30.73 5.83
CA LEU A 180 -8.07 -29.58 5.07
C LEU A 180 -7.94 -29.91 3.59
N ARG A 181 -8.84 -29.40 2.72
CA ARG A 181 -8.53 -29.48 1.29
C ARG A 181 -7.30 -28.60 1.00
N PRO A 182 -6.49 -28.94 -0.02
CA PRO A 182 -5.21 -28.29 -0.28
C PRO A 182 -5.31 -26.76 -0.26
N ILE A 183 -4.29 -26.14 0.32
CA ILE A 183 -4.04 -24.70 0.27
C ILE A 183 -3.37 -24.38 -1.06
N ASP A 184 -3.93 -23.42 -1.79
CA ASP A 184 -3.46 -23.05 -3.13
C ASP A 184 -2.37 -21.97 -3.08
N ALA A 185 -2.38 -21.09 -2.08
CA ALA A 185 -1.37 -20.05 -1.89
C ALA A 185 -1.19 -19.66 -0.41
N VAL A 186 -0.05 -19.05 -0.09
CA VAL A 186 0.24 -18.47 1.23
C VAL A 186 0.37 -16.96 1.10
N ILE A 187 -0.27 -16.22 2.00
CA ILE A 187 -0.22 -14.75 2.04
C ILE A 187 0.24 -14.29 3.43
N LEU A 188 1.32 -13.53 3.45
CA LEU A 188 1.87 -12.93 4.67
C LEU A 188 1.43 -11.46 4.73
N PHE A 189 0.41 -11.16 5.55
CA PHE A 189 -0.11 -9.79 5.72
C PHE A 189 0.85 -8.89 6.51
N GLY A 190 1.67 -9.47 7.38
CA GLY A 190 2.58 -8.74 8.25
C GLY A 190 3.14 -9.66 9.33
N GLU A 191 3.77 -9.06 10.34
CA GLU A 191 4.45 -9.75 11.44
C GLU A 191 3.48 -10.64 12.22
N PRO A 192 3.64 -11.98 12.25
CA PRO A 192 2.83 -12.81 13.12
C PRO A 192 3.34 -12.77 14.57
N ILE A 193 2.49 -13.21 15.51
CA ILE A 193 2.92 -13.56 16.87
C ILE A 193 3.29 -15.05 16.87
N ARG A 194 4.29 -15.45 17.67
CA ARG A 194 4.82 -16.82 17.73
C ARG A 194 5.42 -17.26 16.39
N TRP A 195 6.57 -16.67 16.09
CA TRP A 195 7.31 -16.91 14.85
C TRP A 195 7.66 -18.37 14.68
N GLU A 196 7.99 -19.08 15.76
CA GLU A 196 8.33 -20.51 15.73
C GLU A 196 7.23 -21.36 15.11
N THR A 197 5.96 -21.10 15.47
CA THR A 197 4.80 -21.80 14.90
C THR A 197 4.54 -21.40 13.46
N ASN A 198 4.60 -20.11 13.16
CA ASN A 198 4.31 -19.61 11.82
C ASN A 198 5.34 -20.12 10.82
N LEU A 199 6.63 -20.03 11.17
CA LEU A 199 7.73 -20.54 10.35
C LEU A 199 7.58 -22.05 10.09
N GLN A 200 7.35 -22.85 11.13
CA GLN A 200 7.13 -24.30 11.00
C GLN A 200 5.96 -24.61 10.05
N LEU A 201 4.78 -24.05 10.32
CA LEU A 201 3.56 -24.38 9.59
C LEU A 201 3.55 -23.85 8.15
N ILE A 202 4.16 -22.68 7.90
CA ILE A 202 4.31 -22.18 6.54
C ILE A 202 5.24 -23.09 5.76
N VAL A 203 6.40 -23.47 6.31
CA VAL A 203 7.32 -24.41 5.66
C VAL A 203 6.66 -25.76 5.41
N ASP A 204 5.89 -26.29 6.36
CA ASP A 204 5.11 -27.52 6.17
C ASP A 204 4.17 -27.41 4.96
N VAL A 205 3.43 -26.32 4.85
CA VAL A 205 2.48 -26.09 3.74
C VAL A 205 3.20 -25.94 2.40
N LEU A 206 4.32 -25.21 2.37
CA LEU A 206 5.10 -25.03 1.14
C LEU A 206 5.72 -26.36 0.66
N LEU A 207 6.32 -27.14 1.56
CA LEU A 207 6.99 -28.40 1.23
C LEU A 207 6.05 -29.57 0.99
N SER A 208 4.81 -29.47 1.44
CA SER A 208 3.75 -30.46 1.22
C SER A 208 2.85 -30.14 0.02
N ASN A 209 3.18 -29.06 -0.72
CA ASN A 209 2.41 -28.55 -1.84
C ASN A 209 0.94 -28.29 -1.47
N GLY A 210 0.74 -27.57 -0.36
CA GLY A 210 -0.57 -27.15 0.11
C GLY A 210 -1.32 -28.15 1.00
N ASN A 211 -0.85 -29.39 1.10
CA ASN A 211 -1.56 -30.44 1.85
C ASN A 211 -0.63 -31.10 2.89
N PRO A 212 -0.74 -30.72 4.18
CA PRO A 212 0.10 -31.27 5.25
C PRO A 212 -0.01 -32.78 5.49
N ASP A 213 -0.99 -33.48 4.90
CA ASP A 213 -1.01 -34.95 4.90
C ASP A 213 0.06 -35.57 3.98
N ASN A 214 0.64 -34.77 3.07
CA ASN A 214 1.77 -35.18 2.25
C ASN A 214 3.09 -35.07 3.02
N VAL A 215 4.02 -35.99 2.73
CA VAL A 215 5.42 -35.85 3.14
C VAL A 215 6.07 -34.66 2.44
N TRP A 216 7.01 -34.02 3.13
CA TRP A 216 7.83 -32.95 2.55
C TRP A 216 8.53 -33.43 1.27
N ASN A 217 8.47 -32.62 0.22
CA ASN A 217 9.11 -32.90 -1.05
C ASN A 217 9.76 -31.63 -1.64
N ALA A 218 11.04 -31.43 -1.32
CA ALA A 218 11.83 -30.31 -1.83
C ALA A 218 12.06 -30.34 -3.35
N ALA A 219 11.82 -31.47 -4.03
CA ALA A 219 11.94 -31.55 -5.49
C ALA A 219 10.78 -30.85 -6.23
N ARG A 220 9.67 -30.55 -5.54
CA ARG A 220 8.57 -29.74 -6.07
C ARG A 220 8.90 -28.26 -5.88
N TYR A 221 9.68 -27.75 -6.83
CA TYR A 221 10.10 -26.35 -6.87
C TYR A 221 9.76 -25.75 -8.25
N PRO A 222 9.20 -24.52 -8.33
CA PRO A 222 8.82 -23.67 -7.21
C PRO A 222 7.67 -24.28 -6.37
N HIS A 223 7.60 -23.87 -5.10
CA HIS A 223 6.50 -24.21 -4.20
C HIS A 223 5.21 -23.47 -4.62
N ILE A 224 4.08 -23.75 -3.96
CA ILE A 224 2.84 -22.98 -4.18
C ILE A 224 3.07 -21.47 -3.99
N PRO A 225 2.30 -20.59 -4.67
CA PRO A 225 2.49 -19.15 -4.59
C PRO A 225 2.58 -18.62 -3.16
N LEU A 226 3.58 -17.77 -2.91
CA LEU A 226 3.80 -17.08 -1.65
C LEU A 226 3.83 -15.57 -1.90
N LEU A 227 2.99 -14.82 -1.19
CA LEU A 227 2.92 -13.37 -1.29
C LEU A 227 3.30 -12.75 0.06
N ALA A 228 4.06 -11.66 0.06
CA ALA A 228 4.37 -10.90 1.27
C ALA A 228 3.93 -9.45 1.12
N CYS A 229 3.28 -8.89 2.15
CA CYS A 229 2.69 -7.55 2.10
C CYS A 229 3.49 -6.47 2.86
N ASN A 230 4.53 -6.86 3.60
CA ASN A 230 5.41 -5.92 4.31
C ASN A 230 6.86 -6.43 4.24
N MET A 231 7.79 -5.58 3.83
CA MET A 231 9.21 -5.94 3.61
C MET A 231 10.13 -5.08 4.48
N ASP A 232 9.57 -4.21 5.30
CA ASP A 232 10.35 -3.36 6.17
C ASP A 232 11.09 -4.22 7.19
N LEU A 233 12.42 -4.15 7.13
CA LEU A 233 13.27 -4.77 8.14
C LEU A 233 13.11 -4.06 9.49
N LEU A 234 12.97 -2.74 9.46
CA LEU A 234 12.94 -1.85 10.61
C LEU A 234 11.78 -0.86 10.51
N TRP A 235 11.18 -0.52 11.65
CA TRP A 235 10.15 0.52 11.77
C TRP A 235 10.26 1.26 13.11
N MET A 236 9.67 2.45 13.20
CA MET A 236 9.72 3.28 14.42
C MET A 236 8.50 3.10 15.32
N ALA A 237 8.78 2.67 16.56
CA ALA A 237 7.81 2.60 17.65
C ALA A 237 8.18 3.62 18.75
N GLU A 238 7.77 3.38 20.01
CA GLU A 238 8.06 4.26 21.14
C GLU A 238 9.51 4.17 21.65
N ALA A 239 10.21 3.07 21.37
CA ALA A 239 11.58 2.87 21.83
C ALA A 239 12.57 3.78 21.09
N LYS A 240 13.69 4.11 21.74
CA LYS A 240 14.77 4.91 21.12
C LYS A 240 15.32 4.29 19.84
N ASN A 241 15.47 2.96 19.84
CA ASN A 241 16.02 2.23 18.70
C ASN A 241 14.86 1.66 17.85
N PRO A 242 15.01 1.61 16.52
CA PRO A 242 14.02 0.96 15.63
C PRO A 242 13.70 -0.47 16.06
N ARG A 243 12.48 -0.93 15.76
CA ARG A 243 12.01 -2.31 16.03
C ARG A 243 12.08 -3.13 14.75
N PHE A 244 12.23 -4.45 14.86
CA PHE A 244 12.15 -5.33 13.70
C PHE A 244 10.72 -5.39 13.17
N GLY A 245 10.59 -5.24 11.85
CA GLY A 245 9.34 -5.41 11.11
C GLY A 245 9.25 -6.78 10.44
N HIS A 246 8.31 -6.90 9.50
CA HIS A 246 8.01 -8.16 8.81
C HIS A 246 9.18 -8.63 7.94
N GLY A 247 10.01 -7.71 7.42
CA GLY A 247 11.22 -8.07 6.70
C GLY A 247 12.14 -9.00 7.49
N MET A 248 12.22 -8.85 8.81
CA MET A 248 13.01 -9.77 9.65
C MET A 248 12.39 -11.17 9.72
N PHE A 249 11.06 -11.27 9.72
CA PHE A 249 10.37 -12.56 9.62
C PHE A 249 10.64 -13.22 8.26
N LEU A 250 10.63 -12.45 7.17
CA LEU A 250 10.95 -12.95 5.82
C LEU A 250 12.38 -13.50 5.76
N VAL A 251 13.37 -12.77 6.30
CA VAL A 251 14.77 -13.25 6.42
C VAL A 251 14.84 -14.61 7.14
N CYS A 252 14.08 -14.78 8.22
CA CYS A 252 14.04 -16.03 8.97
C CYS A 252 13.40 -17.17 8.16
N LEU A 253 12.26 -16.91 7.52
CA LEU A 253 11.54 -17.89 6.70
C LEU A 253 12.39 -18.35 5.51
N GLU A 254 13.00 -17.39 4.82
CA GLU A 254 13.91 -17.62 3.71
C GLU A 254 15.12 -18.46 4.09
N SER A 255 15.76 -18.12 5.21
CA SER A 255 16.93 -18.82 5.71
C SER A 255 16.59 -20.26 6.09
N MET A 256 15.44 -20.47 6.75
CA MET A 256 14.95 -21.81 7.10
C MET A 256 14.64 -22.63 5.85
N TYR A 257 13.88 -22.07 4.91
CA TYR A 257 13.52 -22.74 3.65
C TYR A 257 14.77 -23.14 2.87
N LYS A 258 15.74 -22.23 2.71
CA LYS A 258 17.02 -22.49 2.03
C LYS A 258 17.82 -23.57 2.74
N LYS A 259 17.87 -23.55 4.08
CA LYS A 259 18.63 -24.53 4.87
C LYS A 259 18.05 -25.94 4.75
N VAL A 260 16.73 -26.05 4.67
CA VAL A 260 16.01 -27.33 4.58
C VAL A 260 16.03 -27.89 3.16
N THR A 261 15.90 -27.03 2.14
CA THR A 261 15.69 -27.47 0.75
C THR A 261 16.90 -27.31 -0.17
N GLY A 262 17.83 -26.42 0.15
CA GLY A 262 18.88 -25.94 -0.76
C GLY A 262 18.43 -24.89 -1.78
N PHE A 263 17.12 -24.63 -1.92
CA PHE A 263 16.54 -23.69 -2.88
C PHE A 263 16.19 -22.35 -2.24
N ASP A 264 16.27 -21.27 -3.02
CA ASP A 264 15.80 -19.96 -2.54
C ASP A 264 14.27 -19.95 -2.51
N LEU A 265 13.70 -19.44 -1.42
CA LEU A 265 12.26 -19.17 -1.34
C LEU A 265 11.86 -18.14 -2.41
N LYS A 266 10.77 -18.40 -3.14
CA LYS A 266 10.29 -17.53 -4.23
C LYS A 266 8.98 -16.86 -3.86
N TYR A 267 8.92 -15.55 -4.07
CA TYR A 267 7.69 -14.80 -3.90
C TYR A 267 7.00 -14.59 -5.26
N GLU A 268 5.70 -14.85 -5.30
CA GLU A 268 4.86 -14.51 -6.46
C GLU A 268 4.63 -13.00 -6.52
N ALA A 269 4.47 -12.36 -5.36
CA ALA A 269 4.34 -10.92 -5.24
C ALA A 269 4.93 -10.41 -3.92
N LEU A 270 5.64 -9.30 -4.02
CA LEU A 270 6.04 -8.46 -2.89
C LEU A 270 5.22 -7.17 -2.98
N ILE A 271 4.42 -6.93 -1.94
CA ILE A 271 3.41 -5.86 -1.87
C ILE A 271 3.72 -5.05 -0.62
N GLY A 272 3.33 -3.77 -0.58
CA GLY A 272 3.78 -2.81 0.42
C GLY A 272 4.94 -1.98 -0.13
N LYS A 273 5.28 -0.88 0.54
CA LYS A 273 6.45 -0.07 0.17
C LYS A 273 7.72 -0.93 0.30
N PRO A 274 8.71 -0.82 -0.62
CA PRO A 274 8.84 0.16 -1.70
C PRO A 274 8.21 -0.26 -3.06
N SER A 275 7.40 -1.31 -3.12
CA SER A 275 6.90 -1.89 -4.39
C SER A 275 6.02 -0.93 -5.21
N VAL A 276 6.19 -0.91 -6.53
CA VAL A 276 5.43 -0.04 -7.46
C VAL A 276 3.93 -0.30 -7.39
N VAL A 277 3.49 -1.55 -7.19
CA VAL A 277 2.06 -1.91 -7.03
C VAL A 277 1.39 -1.14 -5.88
N THR A 278 2.15 -0.79 -4.84
CA THR A 278 1.65 -0.05 -3.68
C THR A 278 1.34 1.40 -4.06
N TYR A 279 2.25 2.05 -4.78
CA TYR A 279 2.09 3.43 -5.23
C TYR A 279 1.04 3.58 -6.32
N ASN A 280 0.95 2.61 -7.22
CA ASN A 280 -0.11 2.59 -8.20
C ASN A 280 -1.51 2.44 -7.55
N TYR A 281 -1.67 1.61 -6.51
CA TYR A 281 -2.95 1.56 -5.77
C TYR A 281 -3.23 2.87 -5.04
N ALA A 282 -2.21 3.52 -4.47
CA ALA A 282 -2.33 4.84 -3.87
C ALA A 282 -2.75 5.91 -4.90
N GLU A 283 -2.20 5.89 -6.12
CA GLU A 283 -2.61 6.74 -7.23
C GLU A 283 -4.09 6.56 -7.54
N LEU A 284 -4.58 5.31 -7.60
CA LEU A 284 -5.99 5.03 -7.87
C LEU A 284 -6.89 5.71 -6.83
N LEU A 285 -6.54 5.61 -5.55
CA LEU A 285 -7.26 6.27 -4.46
C LEU A 285 -7.20 7.80 -4.59
N ILE A 286 -6.03 8.37 -4.88
CA ILE A 286 -5.86 9.82 -5.12
C ILE A 286 -6.73 10.30 -6.28
N ARG A 287 -6.76 9.55 -7.40
CA ARG A 287 -7.55 9.88 -8.59
C ARG A 287 -9.04 9.80 -8.33
N GLU A 288 -9.51 8.82 -7.56
CA GLU A 288 -10.91 8.75 -7.13
C GLU A 288 -11.28 9.93 -6.22
N GLN A 289 -10.43 10.28 -5.27
CA GLN A 289 -10.65 11.45 -4.41
C GLN A 289 -10.68 12.76 -5.20
N ALA A 290 -9.75 12.95 -6.14
CA ALA A 290 -9.72 14.14 -7.02
C ALA A 290 -11.04 14.32 -7.79
N LYS A 291 -11.61 13.22 -8.33
CA LYS A 291 -12.94 13.25 -8.97
C LYS A 291 -14.03 13.67 -8.00
N ARG A 292 -14.03 13.17 -6.76
CA ARG A 292 -14.99 13.57 -5.71
C ARG A 292 -14.82 15.03 -5.26
N LEU A 293 -13.60 15.56 -5.35
CA LEU A 293 -13.31 16.99 -5.12
C LEU A 293 -13.77 17.88 -6.29
N GLY A 294 -14.19 17.30 -7.41
CA GLY A 294 -14.67 18.02 -8.59
C GLY A 294 -13.56 18.44 -9.56
N TRP A 295 -12.39 17.81 -9.49
CA TRP A 295 -11.28 18.11 -10.40
C TRP A 295 -11.62 17.60 -11.81
N THR A 296 -11.49 18.49 -12.79
CA THR A 296 -11.76 18.18 -14.21
C THR A 296 -10.51 17.72 -14.96
N THR A 297 -9.33 17.90 -14.38
CA THR A 297 -8.04 17.48 -14.92
C THR A 297 -7.42 16.40 -14.02
N PRO A 298 -6.66 15.45 -14.59
CA PRO A 298 -5.93 14.45 -13.82
C PRO A 298 -4.96 15.08 -12.81
N VAL A 299 -4.59 14.31 -11.79
CA VAL A 299 -3.53 14.66 -10.84
C VAL A 299 -2.19 14.54 -11.57
N LYS A 300 -1.43 15.62 -11.63
CA LYS A 300 -0.15 15.69 -12.34
C LYS A 300 1.03 15.27 -11.49
N ARG A 301 1.03 15.57 -10.19
CA ARG A 301 2.15 15.23 -9.30
C ARG A 301 1.71 14.55 -8.03
N LEU A 302 2.50 13.61 -7.56
CA LEU A 302 2.36 13.02 -6.23
C LEU A 302 3.54 13.43 -5.36
N TYR A 303 3.27 13.71 -4.09
CA TYR A 303 4.31 13.94 -3.08
C TYR A 303 4.20 12.87 -2.01
N ALA A 304 5.23 12.04 -1.90
CA ALA A 304 5.32 10.97 -0.92
C ALA A 304 6.18 11.41 0.26
N ILE A 305 5.54 11.55 1.43
CA ILE A 305 6.15 12.08 2.66
C ILE A 305 6.38 10.90 3.59
N GLY A 306 7.64 10.64 3.93
CA GLY A 306 8.06 9.46 4.68
C GLY A 306 9.31 9.69 5.52
N ASP A 307 9.60 8.75 6.41
CA ASP A 307 10.73 8.82 7.34
C ASP A 307 11.80 7.76 7.06
N ASN A 308 11.51 6.78 6.20
CA ASN A 308 12.40 5.65 5.92
C ASN A 308 12.97 5.70 4.50
N LEU A 309 14.30 5.84 4.41
CA LEU A 309 15.04 5.86 3.14
C LEU A 309 14.78 4.62 2.27
N MET A 310 14.71 3.44 2.89
CA MET A 310 14.61 2.16 2.18
C MET A 310 13.19 1.75 1.81
N SER A 311 12.18 2.48 2.31
CA SER A 311 10.76 2.16 2.11
C SER A 311 10.04 3.29 1.41
N ASP A 312 9.97 4.46 2.04
CA ASP A 312 9.24 5.61 1.51
C ASP A 312 9.99 6.28 0.37
N ILE A 313 11.23 6.67 0.61
CA ILE A 313 12.03 7.43 -0.36
C ILE A 313 12.37 6.56 -1.56
N TYR A 314 12.92 5.37 -1.30
CA TYR A 314 13.21 4.38 -2.33
C TYR A 314 11.96 4.03 -3.15
N GLY A 315 10.82 3.80 -2.49
CA GLY A 315 9.57 3.45 -3.18
C GLY A 315 9.03 4.58 -4.04
N ALA A 316 9.04 5.82 -3.53
CA ALA A 316 8.58 6.98 -4.28
C ALA A 316 9.45 7.27 -5.50
N ASN A 317 10.78 7.14 -5.37
CA ASN A 317 11.72 7.32 -6.47
C ASN A 317 11.63 6.18 -7.50
N LEU A 318 11.47 4.93 -7.04
CA LEU A 318 11.21 3.79 -7.92
C LEU A 318 9.92 3.98 -8.72
N TYR A 319 8.88 4.50 -8.07
CA TYR A 319 7.62 4.82 -8.71
C TYR A 319 7.74 5.97 -9.72
N ASP A 320 8.52 7.02 -9.43
CA ASP A 320 8.78 8.09 -10.39
C ASP A 320 9.48 7.57 -11.65
N HIS A 321 10.49 6.71 -11.50
CA HIS A 321 11.13 6.03 -12.62
C HIS A 321 10.13 5.22 -13.44
N TYR A 322 9.20 4.51 -12.78
CA TYR A 322 8.12 3.80 -13.44
C TYR A 322 7.21 4.73 -14.26
N LEU A 323 6.82 5.88 -13.70
CA LEU A 323 6.01 6.89 -14.39
C LEU A 323 6.73 7.44 -15.64
N GLN A 324 8.00 7.84 -15.50
CA GLN A 324 8.79 8.38 -16.61
C GLN A 324 8.93 7.38 -17.75
N ALA A 325 9.17 6.10 -17.45
CA ALA A 325 9.26 5.07 -18.48
C ALA A 325 7.92 4.78 -19.14
N SER A 326 6.83 4.72 -18.37
CA SER A 326 5.48 4.56 -18.92
C SER A 326 5.15 5.68 -19.92
N GLN A 327 5.52 6.93 -19.62
CA GLN A 327 5.38 8.06 -20.53
C GLN A 327 6.25 7.92 -21.79
N ARG A 328 7.52 7.51 -21.66
CA ARG A 328 8.41 7.26 -22.80
C ARG A 328 7.86 6.16 -23.71
N THR A 329 7.38 5.07 -23.15
CA THR A 329 6.76 3.97 -23.91
C THR A 329 5.49 4.44 -24.61
N LYS A 330 4.60 5.19 -23.94
CA LYS A 330 3.41 5.80 -24.57
C LYS A 330 3.79 6.72 -25.74
N ALA A 331 4.79 7.59 -25.55
CA ALA A 331 5.27 8.49 -26.61
C ALA A 331 5.87 7.72 -27.80
N GLN A 332 6.63 6.65 -27.55
CA GLN A 332 7.17 5.79 -28.60
C GLN A 332 6.08 5.02 -29.35
N MET A 333 5.06 4.50 -28.65
CA MET A 333 3.91 3.83 -29.28
C MET A 333 3.10 4.78 -30.16
N GLN A 334 2.91 6.02 -29.72
CA GLN A 334 2.24 7.06 -30.52
C GLN A 334 3.06 7.44 -31.76
N ALA A 335 4.40 7.51 -31.63
CA ALA A 335 5.31 7.79 -32.74
C ALA A 335 5.50 6.61 -33.73
N LYS A 336 5.37 5.36 -33.26
CA LYS A 336 5.53 4.11 -34.05
C LYS A 336 4.22 3.57 -34.63
N SER A 337 3.23 4.41 -34.89
CA SER A 337 1.93 4.07 -35.51
C SER A 337 2.03 3.51 -36.97
N GLY A 338 3.16 2.90 -37.35
CA GLY A 338 3.38 2.14 -38.58
C GLY A 338 4.37 0.97 -38.50
N GLY A 339 4.80 0.49 -37.33
CA GLY A 339 5.76 -0.62 -37.24
C GLY A 339 5.64 -1.48 -35.98
N GLY A 340 5.31 -2.77 -36.17
CA GLY A 340 4.99 -3.73 -35.10
C GLY A 340 6.18 -4.19 -34.25
N GLY A 341 6.50 -3.44 -33.20
CA GLY A 341 7.30 -3.90 -32.08
C GLY A 341 6.54 -3.66 -30.77
N SER A 342 6.21 -4.72 -30.04
CA SER A 342 5.57 -4.67 -28.73
C SER A 342 6.64 -4.69 -27.64
N GLU A 343 7.27 -3.56 -27.35
CA GLU A 343 8.08 -3.41 -26.13
C GLU A 343 7.14 -3.13 -24.95
N THR A 344 7.19 -3.96 -23.92
CA THR A 344 6.43 -3.73 -22.67
C THR A 344 7.14 -2.66 -21.81
N VAL A 345 6.41 -2.03 -20.90
CA VAL A 345 6.99 -1.08 -19.94
C VAL A 345 8.08 -1.74 -19.09
N GLU A 346 7.95 -3.04 -18.82
CA GLU A 346 8.90 -3.85 -18.05
C GLU A 346 10.24 -4.02 -18.79
N ASP A 347 10.18 -4.35 -20.08
CA ASP A 347 11.37 -4.51 -20.93
C ASP A 347 12.15 -3.20 -21.10
N ALA A 348 11.44 -2.06 -21.13
CA ALA A 348 12.04 -0.74 -21.25
C ALA A 348 12.78 -0.30 -19.97
N LEU A 349 12.36 -0.80 -18.80
CA LEU A 349 12.86 -0.37 -17.48
C LEU A 349 13.94 -1.28 -16.90
N LYS A 350 14.07 -2.53 -17.38
CA LYS A 350 14.87 -3.58 -16.69
C LYS A 350 14.51 -3.70 -15.20
N MET A 351 13.26 -3.41 -14.83
CA MET A 351 12.74 -3.59 -13.47
C MET A 351 12.49 -5.07 -13.20
N THR A 352 12.65 -5.49 -11.95
CA THR A 352 12.35 -6.87 -11.54
C THR A 352 10.85 -7.07 -11.31
N SER A 353 10.37 -8.32 -11.43
CA SER A 353 8.98 -8.66 -11.07
C SER A 353 8.65 -8.28 -9.61
N ALA A 354 9.64 -8.38 -8.72
CA ALA A 354 9.54 -7.95 -7.32
C ALA A 354 9.30 -6.43 -7.18
N GLU A 355 10.04 -5.59 -7.94
CA GLU A 355 9.86 -4.14 -7.95
C GLU A 355 8.46 -3.73 -8.42
N LEU A 356 7.93 -4.45 -9.42
CA LEU A 356 6.57 -4.26 -9.93
C LEU A 356 5.49 -4.85 -9.01
N GLY A 357 5.87 -5.69 -8.05
CA GLY A 357 4.98 -6.38 -7.12
C GLY A 357 4.18 -7.53 -7.74
N GLY A 358 4.72 -8.20 -8.77
CA GLY A 358 4.14 -9.40 -9.39
C GLY A 358 2.87 -9.17 -10.23
N ALA A 359 2.43 -7.92 -10.40
CA ALA A 359 1.13 -7.56 -10.98
C ALA A 359 1.22 -6.97 -12.39
N SER A 360 2.08 -7.53 -13.25
CA SER A 360 2.38 -7.08 -14.62
C SER A 360 1.16 -6.84 -15.52
N GLY A 361 0.00 -7.43 -15.22
CA GLY A 361 -1.24 -7.31 -16.00
C GLY A 361 -2.42 -6.64 -15.29
N VAL A 362 -2.27 -6.21 -14.04
CA VAL A 362 -3.41 -5.71 -13.23
C VAL A 362 -3.66 -4.21 -13.46
N TYR A 363 -2.64 -3.49 -13.95
CA TYR A 363 -2.78 -2.08 -14.31
C TYR A 363 -3.40 -1.92 -15.69
N GLY A 364 -4.70 -1.61 -15.70
CA GLY A 364 -5.35 -1.07 -16.88
C GLY A 364 -4.59 0.17 -17.37
N THR A 365 -3.95 0.04 -18.52
CA THR A 365 -3.09 1.03 -19.18
C THR A 365 -3.81 2.30 -19.64
N GLU A 366 -5.07 2.48 -19.26
CA GLU A 366 -5.97 3.51 -19.83
C GLU A 366 -6.11 4.78 -18.97
N GLY A 367 -5.43 4.88 -17.81
CA GLY A 367 -5.41 6.10 -16.99
C GLY A 367 -4.31 7.10 -17.40
N ASP A 368 -4.63 8.40 -17.32
CA ASP A 368 -3.63 9.48 -17.27
C ASP A 368 -2.91 9.41 -15.92
N LEU A 369 -1.87 8.57 -15.87
CA LEU A 369 -0.94 8.50 -14.74
C LEU A 369 -0.32 9.89 -14.47
N PRO A 370 0.09 10.16 -13.22
CA PRO A 370 0.82 11.39 -12.90
C PRO A 370 2.07 11.60 -13.77
N GLU A 371 2.41 12.87 -13.97
CA GLU A 371 3.63 13.31 -14.65
C GLU A 371 4.89 12.93 -13.86
N GLY A 372 4.80 12.88 -12.53
CA GLY A 372 5.89 12.43 -11.65
C GLY A 372 5.48 12.27 -10.19
N CYS A 373 6.40 11.71 -9.41
CA CYS A 373 6.30 11.50 -7.97
C CYS A 373 7.56 12.05 -7.29
N SER A 374 7.41 12.93 -6.30
CA SER A 374 8.53 13.48 -5.53
C SER A 374 8.53 12.93 -4.11
N SER A 375 9.69 12.50 -3.64
CA SER A 375 9.88 11.98 -2.28
C SER A 375 10.29 13.11 -1.32
N ILE A 376 9.68 13.17 -0.14
CA ILE A 376 10.03 14.12 0.92
C ILE A 376 10.39 13.32 2.18
N LEU A 377 11.66 13.41 2.60
CA LEU A 377 12.14 12.78 3.83
C LEU A 377 11.92 13.72 5.02
N VAL A 378 11.25 13.22 6.05
CA VAL A 378 11.14 13.90 7.35
C VAL A 378 12.17 13.35 8.34
N CYS A 379 12.53 14.15 9.34
CA CYS A 379 13.55 13.80 10.35
C CYS A 379 12.93 13.27 11.65
N THR A 380 11.65 12.91 11.61
CA THR A 380 10.86 12.53 12.78
C THR A 380 10.75 11.01 12.98
N GLY A 381 11.45 10.17 12.24
CA GLY A 381 11.27 8.72 12.31
C GLY A 381 12.57 7.92 12.23
N VAL A 382 12.61 6.90 11.37
CA VAL A 382 13.76 6.01 11.17
C VAL A 382 14.99 6.84 10.82
N TYR A 383 14.81 7.83 9.95
CA TYR A 383 15.80 8.86 9.71
C TYR A 383 15.73 9.97 10.77
N SER A 384 16.90 10.32 11.33
CA SER A 384 17.09 11.45 12.25
C SER A 384 18.37 12.21 11.89
N ARG A 385 18.32 13.54 11.92
CA ARG A 385 19.50 14.41 11.67
C ARG A 385 20.64 14.19 12.65
N GLU A 386 20.35 13.76 13.87
CA GLU A 386 21.36 13.50 14.90
C GLU A 386 22.25 12.30 14.57
N GLU A 387 21.78 11.37 13.73
CA GLU A 387 22.53 10.18 13.31
C GLU A 387 23.35 10.41 12.02
N GLY A 388 23.14 11.54 11.32
CA GLY A 388 23.93 11.99 10.17
C GLY A 388 23.78 11.15 8.88
N LEU A 389 23.98 11.77 7.72
CA LEU A 389 24.41 11.05 6.52
C LEU A 389 25.91 10.71 6.69
N PRO A 390 26.40 9.54 6.21
CA PRO A 390 27.82 9.22 6.28
C PRO A 390 28.65 10.37 5.72
N SER A 391 29.46 10.98 6.59
CA SER A 391 30.29 12.12 6.24
C SER A 391 31.60 11.57 5.67
N ASP A 392 31.89 11.91 4.41
CA ASP A 392 33.17 11.74 3.68
C ASP A 392 33.30 10.49 2.76
N PRO A 393 33.32 10.68 1.42
CA PRO A 393 33.59 9.60 0.45
C PRO A 393 35.07 9.17 0.36
N ALA A 394 35.99 9.83 1.07
CA ALA A 394 37.43 9.54 0.97
C ALA A 394 37.98 8.59 2.06
N HIS A 395 37.18 8.16 3.04
CA HIS A 395 37.70 7.47 4.22
C HIS A 395 37.00 6.19 4.66
N THR A 396 36.52 5.33 3.76
CA THR A 396 36.22 3.94 4.16
C THR A 396 36.28 2.95 3.01
N VAL A 397 37.34 2.14 2.99
CA VAL A 397 37.46 0.92 2.17
C VAL A 397 36.53 -0.22 2.69
N LYS A 398 35.49 0.11 3.47
CA LYS A 398 34.51 -0.83 4.08
C LYS A 398 33.05 -0.36 4.13
N ASP A 399 32.71 0.85 3.67
CA ASP A 399 31.34 1.38 3.77
C ASP A 399 30.60 1.24 2.44
N GLN A 400 30.23 0.00 2.08
CA GLN A 400 28.99 -0.11 1.30
C GLN A 400 27.85 0.19 2.26
N PRO A 401 26.94 1.15 1.95
CA PRO A 401 25.73 1.33 2.75
C PRO A 401 25.03 -0.03 2.85
N THR A 402 24.78 -0.48 4.08
CA THR A 402 24.18 -1.81 4.30
C THR A 402 22.77 -1.78 3.75
N PHE A 403 22.50 -2.57 2.70
CA PHE A 403 21.17 -2.66 2.11
C PHE A 403 20.25 -3.45 3.04
N HIS A 404 19.28 -2.77 3.64
CA HIS A 404 18.26 -3.35 4.51
C HIS A 404 16.96 -3.68 3.79
N GLY A 405 16.91 -3.49 2.46
CA GLY A 405 15.77 -3.88 1.64
C GLY A 405 15.72 -5.39 1.41
N HIS A 406 14.58 -5.86 0.90
CA HIS A 406 14.39 -7.26 0.59
C HIS A 406 15.28 -7.70 -0.58
N ARG A 407 15.84 -8.91 -0.52
CA ARG A 407 16.88 -9.42 -1.44
C ARG A 407 16.47 -9.48 -2.93
N ASP A 408 15.18 -9.58 -3.20
CA ASP A 408 14.63 -9.65 -4.57
C ASP A 408 14.49 -8.26 -5.22
N PHE A 409 14.71 -7.19 -4.46
CA PHE A 409 14.86 -5.83 -5.01
C PHE A 409 16.32 -5.58 -5.38
N ARG A 410 16.55 -5.02 -6.56
CA ARG A 410 17.89 -4.66 -6.97
C ARG A 410 18.26 -3.34 -6.30
N PHE A 411 19.16 -3.39 -5.32
CA PHE A 411 19.60 -2.15 -4.67
C PHE A 411 20.21 -1.18 -5.68
N ASP A 412 19.67 0.04 -5.69
CA ASP A 412 20.17 1.19 -6.43
C ASP A 412 20.31 2.36 -5.44
N PRO A 413 21.54 2.73 -5.06
CA PRO A 413 21.77 3.83 -4.12
C PRO A 413 21.15 5.16 -4.55
N SER A 414 21.01 5.41 -5.87
CA SER A 414 20.44 6.66 -6.36
C SER A 414 18.98 6.83 -5.98
N LEU A 415 18.25 5.73 -5.75
CA LEU A 415 16.86 5.76 -5.31
C LEU A 415 16.71 6.11 -3.83
N THR A 416 17.79 6.16 -3.05
CA THR A 416 17.74 6.59 -1.64
C THR A 416 17.89 8.10 -1.45
N GLU A 417 18.15 8.86 -2.51
CA GLU A 417 18.27 10.31 -2.43
C GLU A 417 16.88 10.98 -2.45
N PRO A 418 16.45 11.67 -1.37
CA PRO A 418 15.15 12.30 -1.36
C PRO A 418 15.15 13.59 -2.21
N THR A 419 14.07 13.84 -2.94
CA THR A 419 13.85 15.13 -3.64
C THR A 419 13.93 16.32 -2.66
N PHE A 420 13.35 16.17 -1.47
CA PHE A 420 13.40 17.19 -0.41
C PHE A 420 13.65 16.55 0.95
N LEU A 421 14.39 17.26 1.81
CA LEU A 421 14.62 16.90 3.20
C LEU A 421 14.10 18.03 4.10
N VAL A 422 13.20 17.69 5.03
CA VAL A 422 12.55 18.64 5.93
C VAL A 422 12.55 18.12 7.37
N GLU A 423 12.27 18.99 8.33
CA GLU A 423 12.29 18.60 9.74
C GLU A 423 11.11 17.67 10.06
N ASP A 424 9.89 18.07 9.71
CA ASP A 424 8.68 17.33 10.02
C ASP A 424 7.61 17.42 8.91
N VAL A 425 6.46 16.79 9.17
CA VAL A 425 5.33 16.72 8.23
C VAL A 425 4.71 18.08 7.91
N LYS A 426 4.79 19.06 8.81
CA LYS A 426 4.26 20.40 8.56
C LYS A 426 5.14 21.12 7.54
N ASP A 427 6.45 21.10 7.74
CA ASP A 427 7.42 21.67 6.79
C ASP A 427 7.30 21.02 5.41
N ALA A 428 7.04 19.71 5.35
CA ALA A 428 6.78 18.99 4.10
C ALA A 428 5.58 19.59 3.34
N VAL A 429 4.45 19.75 4.02
CA VAL A 429 3.22 20.28 3.39
C VAL A 429 3.37 21.75 2.99
N GLU A 430 3.99 22.57 3.83
CA GLU A 430 4.28 23.98 3.50
C GLU A 430 5.15 24.08 2.24
N LEU A 431 6.18 23.24 2.12
CA LEU A 431 7.03 23.15 0.94
C LEU A 431 6.22 22.75 -0.31
N VAL A 432 5.36 21.73 -0.23
CA VAL A 432 4.55 21.31 -1.39
C VAL A 432 3.63 22.43 -1.85
N PHE A 433 2.89 23.06 -0.94
CA PHE A 433 1.96 24.13 -1.29
C PHE A 433 2.68 25.34 -1.90
N GLN A 434 3.88 25.66 -1.41
CA GLN A 434 4.73 26.69 -2.00
C GLN A 434 5.18 26.31 -3.43
N GLN A 435 5.63 25.07 -3.65
CA GLN A 435 6.06 24.57 -4.96
C GLN A 435 4.92 24.58 -5.99
N GLU A 436 3.70 24.27 -5.54
CA GLU A 436 2.50 24.17 -6.37
C GLU A 436 1.82 25.52 -6.59
N GLY A 437 2.23 26.56 -5.87
CA GLY A 437 1.59 27.88 -5.89
C GLY A 437 0.19 27.89 -5.27
N TRP A 438 -0.08 26.97 -4.33
CA TRP A 438 -1.35 26.90 -3.60
C TRP A 438 -1.26 27.62 -2.25
N PRO A 439 -2.27 28.43 -1.89
CA PRO A 439 -2.34 28.99 -0.54
C PRO A 439 -2.69 27.89 0.46
N LEU A 440 -1.91 27.78 1.54
CA LEU A 440 -2.18 26.84 2.64
C LEU A 440 -3.10 27.44 3.72
N GLU A 441 -3.33 28.76 3.69
CA GLU A 441 -4.15 29.53 4.66
C GLU A 441 -5.57 28.98 4.87
#